data_AF-A0A960EB00-F1
#
_entry.id   AF-A0A960EB00-F1
#
_cell.length_a   1.000
_cell.length_b   1.000
_cell.length_c   1.000
_cell.angle_alpha   90.00
_cell.angle_beta   90.00
_cell.angle_gamma   90.00
#
_symmetry.space_group_name_H-M   'P 1'
#
loop_
_entity.id
_entity.type
_entity.pdbx_description
1 polymer ?
#
loop_
_entity_poly.entity_id
_entity_poly.type
_entity_poly.pdbx_seq_one_letter_code
_entity_poly.pdbx_strand_id
1 'polypeptide(L)'
;LTGEVFDADEARAIGLVTHVSDDVAATVAALCDGIRAGAPRAVRETKRLLRRVPTLERDVAFDEMRALSDELFAAPDAQEGMAAFKEKRPPVWP
;
A
#
# COMPACT_ATOMS: atom_id res chain seq x y z
N LEU A 1 14.26 -28.59 -0.61
CA LEU A 1 14.88 -29.93 -0.72
C LEU A 1 14.44 -30.86 0.41
N THR A 2 14.33 -30.39 1.66
CA THR A 2 14.01 -31.22 2.84
C THR A 2 12.51 -31.37 3.15
N GLY A 3 11.68 -30.41 2.74
CA GLY A 3 10.23 -30.44 3.04
C GLY A 3 9.90 -30.17 4.52
N GLU A 4 10.80 -29.51 5.23
CA GLU A 4 10.62 -29.16 6.65
C GLU A 4 9.41 -28.25 6.84
N VAL A 5 8.66 -28.52 7.92
CA VAL A 5 7.49 -27.73 8.33
C VAL A 5 7.92 -26.75 9.42
N PHE A 6 7.33 -25.57 9.39
CA PHE A 6 7.60 -24.49 10.33
C PHE A 6 6.27 -23.89 10.78
N ASP A 7 6.28 -23.21 11.93
CA ASP A 7 5.10 -22.59 12.50
C ASP A 7 4.88 -21.16 11.97
N ALA A 8 3.81 -20.51 12.46
CA ALA A 8 3.45 -19.17 12.03
C ALA A 8 4.49 -18.11 12.46
N ASP A 9 5.16 -18.30 13.60
CA ASP A 9 6.15 -17.35 14.10
C ASP A 9 7.42 -17.40 13.27
N GLU A 10 7.88 -18.60 12.92
CA GLU A 10 8.99 -18.78 11.99
C GLU A 10 8.64 -18.25 10.59
N ALA A 11 7.41 -18.52 10.10
CA ALA A 11 6.93 -17.95 8.84
C ALA A 11 6.99 -16.41 8.82
N ARG A 12 6.70 -15.76 9.95
CA ARG A 12 6.81 -14.30 10.09
C ARG A 12 8.27 -13.85 10.13
N ALA A 13 9.12 -14.56 10.87
CA ALA A 13 10.54 -14.23 10.99
C ALA A 13 11.27 -14.28 9.64
N ILE A 14 10.91 -15.22 8.77
CA ILE A 14 11.49 -15.34 7.41
C ILE A 14 10.80 -14.43 6.37
N GLY A 15 9.77 -13.67 6.77
CA GLY A 15 9.06 -12.73 5.91
C GLY A 15 8.02 -13.35 4.96
N LEU A 16 7.64 -14.60 5.16
CA LEU A 16 6.59 -15.26 4.37
C LEU A 16 5.20 -14.69 4.70
N VAL A 17 4.93 -14.47 5.99
CA VAL A 17 3.69 -13.82 6.45
C VAL A 17 4.03 -12.51 7.15
N THR A 18 3.12 -11.54 7.06
CA THR A 18 3.32 -10.21 7.66
C THR A 18 2.82 -10.16 9.11
N HIS A 19 1.77 -10.92 9.44
CA HIS A 19 1.15 -10.93 10.77
C HIS A 19 0.85 -12.36 11.20
N VAL A 20 1.00 -12.61 12.51
CA VAL A 20 0.48 -13.80 13.21
C VAL A 20 -0.61 -13.29 14.15
N SER A 21 -1.75 -13.96 14.19
CA SER A 21 -2.91 -13.50 14.96
C SER A 21 -3.80 -14.66 15.38
N ASP A 22 -4.34 -14.55 16.60
CA ASP A 22 -5.34 -15.47 17.14
C ASP A 22 -6.72 -15.29 16.47
N ASP A 23 -7.01 -14.08 15.97
CA ASP A 23 -8.20 -13.78 15.18
C ASP A 23 -7.80 -13.18 13.82
N VAL A 24 -7.59 -14.09 12.86
CA VAL A 24 -7.21 -13.74 11.49
C VAL A 24 -8.28 -12.90 10.80
N ALA A 25 -9.56 -13.18 11.05
CA ALA A 25 -10.65 -12.49 10.35
C ALA A 25 -10.72 -11.01 10.78
N ALA A 26 -10.65 -10.73 12.08
CA ALA A 26 -10.61 -9.37 12.60
C ALA A 26 -9.36 -8.61 12.12
N THR A 27 -8.21 -9.28 12.11
CA THR A 27 -6.94 -8.69 11.65
C THR A 27 -7.01 -8.31 10.16
N VAL A 28 -7.52 -9.21 9.31
CA VAL A 28 -7.69 -8.94 7.88
C VAL A 28 -8.68 -7.80 7.63
N ALA A 29 -9.80 -7.76 8.37
CA ALA A 29 -10.77 -6.67 8.26
C ALA A 29 -10.11 -5.31 8.55
N ALA A 30 -9.38 -5.19 9.66
CA ALA A 30 -8.68 -3.96 10.02
C ALA A 30 -7.64 -3.53 8.97
N LEU A 31 -6.85 -4.47 8.43
CA LEU A 31 -5.89 -4.17 7.36
C LEU A 31 -6.60 -3.69 6.09
N CYS A 32 -7.68 -4.34 5.69
CA CYS A 32 -8.44 -3.94 4.52
C CYS A 32 -9.09 -2.57 4.70
N ASP A 33 -9.58 -2.25 5.90
CA ASP A 33 -10.17 -0.93 6.19
C ASP A 33 -9.12 0.17 6.14
N GLY A 34 -7.91 -0.07 6.65
CA GLY A 34 -6.77 0.83 6.49
C GLY A 34 -6.41 1.08 5.02
N ILE A 35 -6.42 0.04 4.18
CA ILE A 35 -6.16 0.18 2.74
C ILE A 35 -7.30 0.96 2.05
N ARG A 36 -8.56 0.69 2.39
CA ARG A 36 -9.74 1.38 1.84
C ARG A 36 -9.84 2.84 2.25
N ALA A 37 -9.21 3.21 3.35
CA ALA A 37 -9.15 4.61 3.78
C ALA A 37 -8.30 5.48 2.83
N GLY A 38 -7.43 4.89 2.01
CA GLY A 38 -6.65 5.62 1.00
C GLY A 38 -7.38 5.78 -0.33
N ALA A 39 -6.97 6.78 -1.12
CA ALA A 39 -7.52 7.00 -2.46
C ALA A 39 -7.31 5.77 -3.36
N PRO A 40 -8.36 5.22 -4.01
CA PRO A 40 -8.27 3.97 -4.78
C PRO A 40 -7.17 3.99 -5.84
N ARG A 41 -6.97 5.14 -6.51
CA ARG A 41 -5.92 5.33 -7.49
C ARG A 41 -4.54 5.31 -6.84
N ALA A 42 -4.33 6.08 -5.77
CA ALA A 42 -3.04 6.14 -5.09
C ALA A 42 -2.59 4.76 -4.56
N VAL A 43 -3.51 3.99 -3.95
CA VAL A 43 -3.25 2.64 -3.46
C VAL A 43 -2.82 1.71 -4.61
N ARG A 44 -3.55 1.75 -5.73
CA ARG A 44 -3.24 0.93 -6.91
C ARG A 44 -1.87 1.26 -7.49
N GLU A 45 -1.58 2.55 -7.71
CA GLU A 45 -0.32 2.96 -8.32
C GLU A 45 0.87 2.69 -7.37
N THR A 46 0.71 2.87 -6.06
CA THR A 46 1.72 2.48 -5.07
C THR A 46 2.05 0.98 -5.18
N LYS A 47 1.02 0.13 -5.24
CA LYS A 47 1.22 -1.33 -5.41
C LYS A 47 1.94 -1.67 -6.72
N ARG A 48 1.69 -0.92 -7.79
CA ARG A 48 2.39 -1.07 -9.07
C ARG A 48 3.87 -0.68 -8.94
N LEU A 49 4.16 0.46 -8.31
CA LEU A 49 5.53 0.94 -8.11
C LEU A 49 6.40 -0.07 -7.33
N LEU A 50 5.85 -0.68 -6.28
CA LEU A 50 6.57 -1.69 -5.49
C LEU A 50 7.09 -2.87 -6.32
N ARG A 51 6.43 -3.19 -7.44
CA ARG A 51 6.86 -4.24 -8.38
C ARG A 51 7.73 -3.72 -9.51
N ARG A 52 7.48 -2.49 -9.96
CA ARG A 52 8.11 -1.89 -11.13
C ARG A 52 9.49 -1.31 -10.82
N VAL A 53 9.60 -0.52 -9.76
CA VAL A 53 10.83 0.23 -9.43
C VAL A 53 12.06 -0.68 -9.26
N PRO A 54 11.98 -1.86 -8.61
CA PRO A 54 13.15 -2.74 -8.48
C PRO A 54 13.66 -3.31 -9.82
N THR A 55 12.89 -3.20 -10.91
CA THR A 55 13.26 -3.68 -12.25
C THR A 55 13.92 -2.62 -13.12
N LEU A 56 14.10 -1.41 -12.58
CA LEU A 56 14.57 -0.24 -13.30
C LEU A 56 15.93 0.22 -12.83
N GLU A 57 16.68 0.84 -13.73
CA GLU A 57 17.82 1.67 -13.35
C GLU A 57 17.35 2.86 -12.51
N ARG A 58 18.19 3.27 -11.55
CA ARG A 58 17.83 4.24 -10.52
C ARG A 58 17.26 5.54 -11.10
N ASP A 59 17.94 6.15 -12.06
CA ASP A 59 17.53 7.44 -12.61
C ASP A 59 16.19 7.33 -13.35
N VAL A 60 15.99 6.25 -14.10
CA VAL A 60 14.72 5.95 -14.77
C VAL A 60 13.59 5.77 -13.75
N ALA A 61 13.86 5.07 -12.63
CA ALA A 61 12.88 4.90 -11.57
C ALA A 61 12.49 6.23 -10.92
N PHE A 62 13.45 7.13 -10.68
CA PHE A 62 13.17 8.46 -10.13
C PHE A 62 12.32 9.31 -11.09
N ASP A 63 12.63 9.29 -12.38
CA ASP A 63 11.85 10.02 -13.39
C ASP A 63 10.41 9.47 -13.48
N GLU A 64 10.23 8.13 -13.53
CA GLU A 64 8.90 7.50 -13.53
C GLU A 64 8.11 7.87 -12.26
N MET A 65 8.72 7.79 -11.08
CA MET A 65 8.07 8.12 -9.81
C MET A 65 7.70 9.60 -9.72
N ARG A 66 8.56 10.50 -10.21
CA ARG A 66 8.30 11.95 -10.20
C ARG A 66 7.11 12.30 -11.09
N ALA A 67 7.10 11.80 -12.32
CA ALA A 67 5.99 12.04 -13.26
C ALA A 67 4.65 11.54 -12.70
N LEU A 68 4.65 10.35 -12.10
CA LEU A 68 3.45 9.79 -11.47
C LEU A 68 3.02 10.59 -10.23
N SER A 69 3.97 11.06 -9.42
CA SER A 69 3.68 11.92 -8.26
C SER A 69 2.99 13.21 -8.71
N ASP A 70 3.56 13.91 -9.69
CA ASP A 70 2.98 15.16 -10.22
C ASP A 70 1.56 14.94 -10.75
N GLU A 71 1.31 13.83 -11.45
CA GLU A 71 -0.01 13.45 -11.95
C GLU A 71 -1.01 13.19 -10.81
N LEU A 72 -0.62 12.43 -9.77
CA LEU A 72 -1.49 12.10 -8.66
C LEU A 72 -1.84 13.33 -7.81
N PHE A 73 -0.89 14.25 -7.59
CA PHE A 73 -1.14 15.48 -6.84
C PHE A 73 -2.03 16.49 -7.59
N ALA A 74 -2.06 16.43 -8.92
CA ALA A 74 -2.96 17.23 -9.74
C ALA A 74 -4.39 16.64 -9.82
N ALA A 75 -4.60 15.41 -9.35
CA ALA A 75 -5.87 14.70 -9.48
C ALA A 75 -6.93 15.14 -8.45
N PRO A 76 -8.23 14.93 -8.73
CA PRO A 76 -9.32 15.20 -7.79
C PRO A 76 -9.15 14.53 -6.41
N ASP A 77 -8.64 13.29 -6.39
CA ASP A 77 -8.35 12.54 -5.16
C ASP A 77 -7.42 13.32 -4.22
N ALA A 78 -6.39 13.99 -4.74
CA ALA A 78 -5.45 14.75 -3.93
C ALA A 78 -6.12 16.00 -3.33
N GLN A 79 -6.94 16.69 -4.11
CA GLN A 79 -7.68 17.86 -3.64
C GLN A 79 -8.65 17.50 -2.52
N GLU A 80 -9.41 16.42 -2.70
CA GLU A 80 -10.32 15.91 -1.68
C GLU A 80 -9.57 15.42 -0.44
N GLY A 81 -8.47 14.66 -0.60
CA GLY A 81 -7.66 14.20 0.52
C GLY A 81 -7.12 15.36 1.36
N MET A 82 -6.62 16.43 0.71
CA MET A 82 -6.15 17.64 1.37
C MET A 82 -7.28 18.39 2.09
N ALA A 83 -8.46 18.51 1.45
CA ALA A 83 -9.63 19.17 2.03
C ALA A 83 -10.16 18.39 3.25
N ALA A 84 -10.38 17.09 3.11
CA ALA A 84 -10.85 16.21 4.17
C ALA A 84 -9.91 16.22 5.39
N PHE A 85 -8.59 16.20 5.16
CA PHE A 85 -7.59 16.31 6.21
C PHE A 85 -7.69 17.65 6.95
N LYS A 86 -7.78 18.77 6.21
CA LYS A 86 -7.93 20.12 6.79
C LYS A 86 -9.22 20.25 7.60
N GLU A 87 -10.30 19.63 7.14
CA GLU A 87 -11.63 19.66 7.76
C GLU A 87 -11.80 18.61 8.87
N LYS A 88 -10.79 17.75 9.10
CA LYS A 88 -10.82 16.64 10.07
C LYS A 88 -12.01 15.70 9.87
N ARG A 89 -12.34 15.41 8.61
CA ARG A 89 -13.38 14.44 8.22
C ARG A 89 -12.80 13.31 7.39
N PRO A 90 -13.48 12.16 7.27
CA PRO A 90 -13.12 11.16 6.28
C PRO A 90 -13.24 11.71 4.85
N PRO A 91 -12.31 11.35 3.94
CA PRO A 91 -12.40 11.71 2.54
C PRO A 91 -13.50 10.91 1.82
N VAL A 92 -14.12 11.53 0.82
CA VAL A 92 -15.08 10.91 -0.10
C VAL A 92 -14.42 10.84 -1.47
N TRP A 93 -13.80 9.71 -1.78
CA TRP A 93 -13.08 9.53 -3.05
C TRP A 93 -14.03 9.62 -4.25
N PRO A 94 -13.71 10.44 -5.27
CA PRO A 94 -14.54 10.62 -6.46
C PRO A 94 -14.52 9.43 -7.44
#